data_AF-A0A2E1KJ83-F1
#
_entry.id   AF-A0A2E1KJ83-F1
#
_cell.length_a   1.000
_cell.length_b   1.000
_cell.length_c   1.000
_cell.angle_alpha   90.00
_cell.angle_beta   90.00
_cell.angle_gamma   90.00
#
_symmetry.space_group_name_H-M   'P 1'
#
loop_
_entity.id
_entity.type
_entity.pdbx_description
1 polymer ?
#
loop_
_entity_poly.entity_id
_entity_poly.type
_entity_poly.pdbx_seq_one_letter_code
_entity_poly.pdbx_strand_id
1 'polypeptide(L)'
;MTQVATPETVFGEFDGRELVWPGGSCRVFRRQDQFWIDMDDPDEALTGEKRRIERPVVMVTGSHHMQVYWYPIGKERSLGQVPVVYLKTERKWIPRNAAFMMPPDMGSFPETSRWNATCLWCHTTQGRTRPVNGFNGPLQLTGMDSQAAEFGIACEACHGPGERHVRYQTGKLPERTSDPIVDPESISHQRSSQICGQCHGLTVSHSRKHLEMEAMDGSSYRPGDELSVSRWVVRYDQQTKQHLEEFGAGIAMLTDSFWTDGMVRVSGREFTGLMETRCYTEGQMSCLSCHTMHPPEDSTRPLNEWADDQLKEGMDQDKACLQCHQEPDYTSRNHTHHGSQSTGSRCYNCHSPHTAFGLLKAIRSHQVSSPTVAESTMTGRPNACNLCHLDKTLQWTADQLKSWYAIESPPLDDEQRTISAAVLWAIRGDAGQRALAAWHMGWRPAQQVSGTAWMAPFLGNLLADPYAAVRFVAYRSLRGLPRYQSLDYDFVGSADTWPEAVKRVSEIWEEQLQERAVFSRELLMTPNGRLDGAIFERLKKMRDDTPIHLAE
;
A
#
# COMPACT_ATOMS: atom_id res chain seq x y z
N MET A 1 -4.84 7.71 11.68
CA MET A 1 -4.45 9.06 11.20
C MET A 1 -3.61 9.77 12.27
N THR A 2 -3.21 11.03 12.05
CA THR A 2 -2.41 11.77 13.05
C THR A 2 -3.19 12.07 14.31
N GLN A 3 -2.60 11.84 15.49
CA GLN A 3 -3.19 12.11 16.80
C GLN A 3 -2.10 12.49 17.82
N VAL A 4 -2.48 13.24 18.86
CA VAL A 4 -1.59 13.46 20.02
C VAL A 4 -1.25 12.12 20.66
N ALA A 5 0.00 11.92 21.07
CA ALA A 5 0.42 10.70 21.75
C ALA A 5 -0.10 10.68 23.18
N THR A 6 -1.05 9.79 23.46
CA THR A 6 -1.64 9.54 24.79
C THR A 6 -1.76 8.02 25.01
N PRO A 7 -2.01 7.56 26.25
CA PRO A 7 -2.25 6.13 26.52
C PRO A 7 -3.37 5.50 25.69
N GLU A 8 -4.32 6.28 25.21
CA GLU A 8 -5.45 5.82 24.38
C GLU A 8 -5.10 5.73 22.89
N THR A 9 -4.17 6.56 22.42
CA THR A 9 -3.83 6.64 20.99
C THR A 9 -2.59 5.82 20.62
N VAL A 10 -1.66 5.61 21.56
CA VAL A 10 -0.43 4.82 21.34
C VAL A 10 -0.70 3.34 21.56
N PHE A 11 -0.48 2.52 20.53
CA PHE A 11 -0.55 1.05 20.66
C PHE A 11 0.82 0.36 20.65
N GLY A 12 1.91 1.11 20.47
CA GLY A 12 3.26 0.56 20.54
C GLY A 12 3.66 0.16 21.96
N GLU A 13 4.49 -0.88 22.06
CA GLU A 13 5.00 -1.37 23.35
C GLU A 13 6.23 -0.56 23.80
N PHE A 14 6.03 0.46 24.64
CA PHE A 14 7.09 1.29 25.26
C PHE A 14 7.46 0.75 26.65
N ASP A 15 8.01 -0.46 26.71
CA ASP A 15 8.26 -1.22 27.94
C ASP A 15 9.69 -1.14 28.48
N GLY A 16 10.54 -0.30 27.89
CA GLY A 16 11.94 -0.15 28.29
C GLY A 16 12.93 -0.98 27.47
N ARG A 17 12.47 -1.77 26.49
CA ARG A 17 13.36 -2.59 25.65
C ARG A 17 14.28 -1.75 24.76
N GLU A 18 15.49 -2.26 24.58
CA GLU A 18 16.43 -1.80 23.55
C GLU A 18 16.08 -2.50 22.22
N LEU A 19 16.09 -1.72 21.14
CA LEU A 19 15.86 -2.14 19.77
C LEU A 19 17.15 -1.92 18.99
N VAL A 20 17.60 -2.95 18.27
CA VAL A 20 18.85 -2.91 17.51
C VAL A 20 18.60 -3.50 16.12
N TRP A 21 19.13 -2.84 15.10
CA TRP A 21 19.08 -3.31 13.72
C TRP A 21 20.37 -2.88 12.99
N PRO A 22 20.63 -3.42 11.79
CA PRO A 22 21.76 -2.95 10.98
C PRO A 22 21.65 -1.44 10.70
N GLY A 23 22.55 -0.66 11.30
CA GLY A 23 22.63 0.79 11.10
C GLY A 23 21.95 1.65 12.18
N GLY A 24 21.41 1.09 13.26
CA GLY A 24 20.88 1.92 14.35
C GLY A 24 20.43 1.17 15.59
N SER A 25 20.22 1.94 16.67
CA SER A 25 19.61 1.44 17.91
C SER A 25 18.74 2.50 18.56
N CYS A 26 17.73 2.07 19.32
CA CYS A 26 16.97 2.94 20.20
C CYS A 26 16.32 2.19 21.36
N ARG A 27 16.06 2.89 22.45
CA ARG A 27 15.27 2.40 23.58
C ARG A 27 13.92 3.09 23.62
N VAL A 28 12.85 2.31 23.63
CA VAL A 28 11.46 2.80 23.75
C VAL A 28 10.97 2.58 25.18
N PHE A 29 10.51 3.63 25.87
CA PHE A 29 10.12 3.52 27.27
C PHE A 29 9.05 4.54 27.65
N ARG A 30 8.41 4.32 28.81
CA ARG A 30 7.34 5.18 29.33
C ARG A 30 7.78 5.88 30.62
N ARG A 31 7.35 7.13 30.81
CA ARG A 31 7.46 7.90 32.06
C ARG A 31 6.07 8.42 32.42
N GLN A 32 5.45 7.86 33.46
CA GLN A 32 4.05 8.15 33.79
C GLN A 32 3.15 7.94 32.56
N ASP A 33 2.48 8.97 32.04
CA ASP A 33 1.63 8.89 30.84
C ASP A 33 2.30 9.36 29.55
N GLN A 34 3.60 9.65 29.61
CA GLN A 34 4.39 10.06 28.45
C GLN A 34 5.22 8.91 27.89
N PHE A 35 5.33 8.87 26.57
CA PHE A 35 6.16 7.93 25.83
C PHE A 35 7.46 8.61 25.41
N TRP A 36 8.56 7.88 25.47
CA TRP A 36 9.90 8.42 25.28
C TRP A 36 10.74 7.49 24.41
N ILE A 37 11.65 8.12 23.68
CA ILE A 37 12.67 7.46 22.87
C ILE A 37 14.05 7.95 23.30
N ASP A 38 15.01 7.03 23.37
CA ASP A 38 16.43 7.28 23.56
C ASP A 38 17.17 6.65 22.38
N MET A 39 17.84 7.45 21.57
CA MET A 39 18.37 7.04 20.26
C MET A 39 19.56 7.90 19.84
N ASP A 40 20.33 7.42 18.87
CA ASP A 40 21.32 8.27 18.20
C ASP A 40 20.60 9.42 17.47
N ASP A 41 21.19 10.61 17.51
CA ASP A 41 20.63 11.81 16.91
C ASP A 41 20.60 11.65 15.38
N PRO A 42 19.42 11.54 14.74
CA PRO A 42 19.34 11.32 13.30
C PRO A 42 19.83 12.54 12.52
N ASP A 43 19.94 13.71 13.15
CA ASP A 43 20.51 14.92 12.56
C ASP A 43 22.05 14.97 12.68
N GLU A 44 22.73 13.88 13.06
CA GLU A 44 24.20 13.76 12.96
C GLU A 44 24.67 14.18 11.56
N ALA A 45 23.96 13.79 10.50
CA ALA A 45 24.31 14.16 9.13
C ALA A 45 24.21 15.67 8.85
N LEU A 46 23.36 16.39 9.60
CA LEU A 46 23.20 17.84 9.48
C LEU A 46 24.17 18.62 10.37
N THR A 47 24.54 18.05 11.52
CA THR A 47 25.35 18.71 12.56
C THR A 47 26.83 18.31 12.54
N GLY A 48 27.14 17.13 11.99
CA GLY A 48 28.46 16.50 12.04
C GLY A 48 28.83 15.92 13.41
N GLU A 49 27.93 15.95 14.39
CA GLU A 49 28.20 15.54 15.77
C GLU A 49 27.43 14.28 16.15
N LYS A 50 28.18 13.23 16.52
CA LYS A 50 27.60 12.01 17.11
C LYS A 50 27.09 12.29 18.51
N ARG A 51 25.78 12.26 18.66
CA ARG A 51 25.12 12.46 19.95
C ARG A 51 24.02 11.43 20.14
N ARG A 52 23.84 10.97 21.38
CA ARG A 52 22.64 10.23 21.79
C ARG A 52 21.65 11.22 22.41
N ILE A 53 20.39 11.17 21.98
CA ILE A 53 19.33 12.07 22.41
C ILE A 53 18.18 11.30 23.03
N GLU A 54 17.59 11.92 24.05
CA GLU A 54 16.34 11.45 24.65
C GLU A 54 15.25 12.47 24.34
N ARG A 55 14.10 12.00 23.85
CA ARG A 55 12.99 12.87 23.42
C ARG A 55 11.62 12.28 23.80
N PRO A 56 10.64 13.13 24.17
CA PRO A 56 9.28 12.69 24.33
C PRO A 56 8.64 12.47 22.96
N VAL A 57 7.83 11.43 22.84
CA VAL A 57 6.92 11.25 21.72
C VAL A 57 5.69 12.12 21.99
N VAL A 58 5.39 13.02 21.06
CA VAL A 58 4.30 14.01 21.20
C VAL A 58 3.10 13.69 20.31
N MET A 59 3.31 12.89 19.27
CA MET A 59 2.30 12.64 18.26
C MET A 59 2.56 11.30 17.57
N VAL A 60 1.47 10.69 17.09
CA VAL A 60 1.50 9.48 16.28
C VAL A 60 0.87 9.74 14.93
N THR A 61 1.31 9.03 13.91
CA THR A 61 0.63 8.93 12.61
C THR A 61 0.57 7.46 12.22
N GLY A 62 -0.52 6.99 11.65
CA GLY A 62 -0.63 5.58 11.26
C GLY A 62 -2.04 5.15 10.90
N SER A 63 -2.18 3.84 10.70
CA SER A 63 -3.43 3.14 10.43
C SER A 63 -3.75 2.18 11.57
N HIS A 64 -4.79 1.35 11.40
CA HIS A 64 -5.05 0.23 12.32
C HIS A 64 -4.03 -0.90 12.19
N HIS A 65 -3.07 -0.83 11.25
CA HIS A 65 -2.02 -1.84 11.04
C HIS A 65 -0.65 -1.44 11.58
N MET A 66 -0.29 -0.15 11.51
CA MET A 66 1.02 0.33 11.94
C MET A 66 1.00 1.77 12.46
N GLN A 67 1.93 2.11 13.36
CA GLN A 67 2.13 3.46 13.88
C GLN A 67 3.57 3.93 13.74
N VAL A 68 3.72 5.16 13.24
CA VAL A 68 4.94 5.96 13.31
C VAL A 68 4.79 7.01 14.43
N TYR A 69 5.91 7.41 15.01
CA TYR A 69 5.96 8.26 16.19
C TYR A 69 6.80 9.50 15.93
N TRP A 70 6.38 10.65 16.47
CA TRP A 70 7.02 11.94 16.24
C TRP A 70 7.47 12.58 17.55
N TYR A 71 8.61 13.25 17.51
CA TYR A 71 9.18 13.97 18.64
C TYR A 71 9.57 15.41 18.25
N PRO A 72 9.58 16.36 19.20
CA PRO A 72 9.99 17.73 18.92
C PRO A 72 11.52 17.81 18.78
N ILE A 73 12.00 18.44 17.71
CA ILE A 73 13.45 18.65 17.52
C ILE A 73 13.98 19.87 18.28
N GLY A 74 13.10 20.64 18.94
CA GLY A 74 13.49 21.85 19.69
C GLY A 74 13.67 23.10 18.82
N LYS A 75 13.20 23.05 17.58
CA LYS A 75 13.20 24.18 16.63
C LYS A 75 11.76 24.48 16.20
N GLU A 76 11.15 25.49 16.82
CA GLU A 76 9.76 25.88 16.54
C GLU A 76 8.80 24.68 16.71
N ARG A 77 7.83 24.48 15.82
CA ARG A 77 6.93 23.30 15.79
C ARG A 77 7.43 22.17 14.88
N SER A 78 8.73 22.12 14.64
CA SER A 78 9.33 21.09 13.78
C SER A 78 9.41 19.75 14.51
N LEU A 79 9.09 18.68 13.78
CA LEU A 79 9.08 17.33 14.31
C LEU A 79 10.09 16.44 13.60
N GLY A 80 10.73 15.56 14.35
CA GLY A 80 11.51 14.44 13.83
C GLY A 80 10.71 13.15 13.95
N GLN A 81 10.99 12.19 13.06
CA GLN A 81 10.39 10.86 13.13
C GLN A 81 11.27 9.93 13.94
N VAL A 82 10.65 9.14 14.82
CA VAL A 82 11.32 8.01 15.47
C VAL A 82 11.78 7.00 14.38
N PRO A 83 12.99 6.42 14.47
CA PRO A 83 13.56 5.57 13.41
C PRO A 83 12.91 4.18 13.31
N VAL A 84 11.94 3.88 14.17
CA VAL A 84 11.21 2.62 14.21
C VAL A 84 9.70 2.84 14.10
N VAL A 85 9.03 1.84 13.54
CA VAL A 85 7.58 1.74 13.34
C VAL A 85 7.08 0.53 14.11
N TYR A 86 5.89 0.62 14.71
CA TYR A 86 5.27 -0.51 15.37
C TYR A 86 4.22 -1.15 14.49
N LEU A 87 4.35 -2.44 14.20
CA LEU A 87 3.36 -3.25 13.51
C LEU A 87 2.39 -3.85 14.54
N LYS A 88 1.10 -3.51 14.43
CA LYS A 88 0.08 -3.88 15.43
C LYS A 88 -0.19 -5.38 15.45
N THR A 89 -0.38 -6.01 14.28
CA THR A 89 -0.73 -7.43 14.16
C THR A 89 0.41 -8.32 14.64
N GLU A 90 1.64 -7.98 14.24
CA GLU A 90 2.85 -8.73 14.59
C GLU A 90 3.40 -8.35 15.97
N ARG A 91 2.84 -7.31 16.60
CA ARG A 91 3.29 -6.73 17.88
C ARG A 91 4.80 -6.48 17.91
N LYS A 92 5.34 -5.98 16.80
CA LYS A 92 6.79 -5.91 16.56
C LYS A 92 7.20 -4.49 16.17
N TRP A 93 8.28 -4.03 16.80
CA TRP A 93 9.02 -2.86 16.36
C TRP A 93 9.93 -3.22 15.20
N ILE A 94 9.91 -2.41 14.16
CA ILE A 94 10.74 -2.59 12.97
C ILE A 94 11.40 -1.27 12.61
N PRO A 95 12.61 -1.27 12.02
CA PRO A 95 13.18 -0.10 11.40
C PRO A 95 12.20 0.47 10.38
N ARG A 96 12.10 1.81 10.32
CA ARG A 96 11.20 2.49 9.39
C ARG A 96 11.33 1.95 7.98
N ASN A 97 12.56 1.83 7.50
CA ASN A 97 12.83 1.46 6.13
C ASN A 97 12.31 0.08 5.74
N ALA A 98 12.12 -0.80 6.72
CA ALA A 98 11.54 -2.11 6.54
C ALA A 98 10.00 -2.10 6.46
N ALA A 99 9.33 -0.98 6.75
CA ALA A 99 7.87 -0.86 6.67
C ALA A 99 7.33 -0.66 5.24
N PHE A 100 8.23 -0.43 4.28
CA PHE A 100 7.90 -0.16 2.88
C PHE A 100 8.79 -0.96 1.93
N MET A 101 8.43 -0.98 0.66
CA MET A 101 9.31 -1.49 -0.38
C MET A 101 10.33 -0.41 -0.73
N MET A 102 11.46 -0.40 -0.01
CA MET A 102 12.55 0.53 -0.27
C MET A 102 13.84 -0.22 -0.57
N PRO A 103 14.66 0.26 -1.53
CA PRO A 103 15.94 -0.35 -1.85
C PRO A 103 16.86 -0.41 -0.62
N PRO A 104 17.66 -1.47 -0.48
CA PRO A 104 18.50 -1.67 0.71
C PRO A 104 19.66 -0.66 0.83
N ASP A 105 20.07 -0.07 -0.28
CA ASP A 105 21.13 0.95 -0.39
C ASP A 105 20.58 2.39 -0.32
N MET A 106 19.25 2.54 -0.31
CA MET A 106 18.59 3.81 -0.06
C MET A 106 18.80 4.15 1.42
N GLY A 107 19.86 4.91 1.71
CA GLY A 107 20.26 5.31 3.06
C GLY A 107 19.16 6.03 3.84
N SER A 108 19.42 6.36 5.11
CA SER A 108 18.46 7.08 5.95
C SER A 108 18.11 8.45 5.34
N PHE A 109 16.84 8.66 5.00
CA PHE A 109 16.36 9.98 4.62
C PHE A 109 16.39 10.92 5.85
N PRO A 110 16.60 12.23 5.65
CA PRO A 110 16.39 13.20 6.71
C PRO A 110 14.90 13.20 7.09
N GLU A 111 14.57 12.58 8.22
CA GLU A 111 13.21 12.51 8.76
C GLU A 111 12.81 13.79 9.53
N THR A 112 13.72 14.75 9.58
CA THR A 112 13.51 16.06 10.19
C THR A 112 12.52 16.90 9.38
N SER A 113 11.49 17.38 10.07
CA SER A 113 10.33 18.09 9.51
C SER A 113 9.52 17.30 8.47
N ARG A 114 9.70 15.97 8.38
CA ARG A 114 8.99 15.13 7.39
C ARG A 114 7.48 15.16 7.59
N TRP A 115 7.01 15.08 8.84
CA TRP A 115 5.58 15.21 9.12
C TRP A 115 5.05 16.57 8.66
N ASN A 116 5.74 17.65 9.03
CA ASN A 116 5.35 19.03 8.73
C ASN A 116 5.21 19.28 7.23
N ALA A 117 6.15 18.75 6.43
CA ALA A 117 6.26 19.02 5.00
C ALA A 117 5.51 18.03 4.10
N THR A 118 5.17 16.84 4.59
CA THR A 118 4.60 15.77 3.74
C THR A 118 3.36 15.15 4.35
N CYS A 119 3.42 14.66 5.59
CA CYS A 119 2.30 13.92 6.19
C CYS A 119 1.15 14.83 6.60
N LEU A 120 1.44 16.07 7.00
CA LEU A 120 0.47 17.07 7.46
C LEU A 120 -0.69 17.22 6.48
N TRP A 121 -0.40 17.24 5.18
CA TRP A 121 -1.38 17.49 4.14
C TRP A 121 -2.53 16.48 4.12
N CYS A 122 -2.20 15.18 4.13
CA CYS A 122 -3.20 14.12 4.05
C CYS A 122 -3.70 13.65 5.42
N HIS A 123 -3.01 13.99 6.52
CA HIS A 123 -3.29 13.42 7.85
C HIS A 123 -3.77 14.45 8.88
N THR A 124 -4.18 15.64 8.43
CA THR A 124 -4.83 16.67 9.23
C THR A 124 -5.95 17.34 8.44
N THR A 125 -6.78 18.14 9.12
CA THR A 125 -7.79 18.97 8.46
C THR A 125 -7.27 20.39 8.30
N GLN A 126 -7.23 20.88 7.05
CA GLN A 126 -6.72 22.21 6.68
C GLN A 126 -5.27 22.47 7.17
N GLY A 127 -4.40 21.48 6.99
CA GLY A 127 -2.99 21.57 7.35
C GLY A 127 -2.22 22.63 6.55
N ARG A 128 -1.32 23.35 7.22
CA ARG A 128 -0.41 24.37 6.67
C ARG A 128 1.00 24.12 7.18
N THR A 129 1.95 23.88 6.30
CA THR A 129 3.35 23.58 6.67
C THR A 129 4.04 24.77 7.34
N ARG A 130 3.89 25.97 6.76
CA ARG A 130 4.42 27.26 7.26
C ARG A 130 5.90 27.23 7.69
N PRO A 131 6.85 27.10 6.75
CA PRO A 131 8.28 27.25 7.08
C PRO A 131 8.59 28.68 7.54
N VAL A 132 9.29 28.84 8.66
CA VAL A 132 9.42 30.14 9.37
C VAL A 132 10.13 31.23 8.55
N ASN A 133 11.07 30.88 7.69
CA ASN A 133 11.74 31.82 6.77
C ASN A 133 11.36 31.57 5.30
N GLY A 134 10.17 31.03 5.05
CA GLY A 134 9.73 30.64 3.72
C GLY A 134 10.58 29.50 3.13
N PHE A 135 10.71 29.50 1.81
CA PHE A 135 11.35 28.43 1.04
C PHE A 135 12.81 28.73 0.66
N ASN A 136 13.46 29.65 1.38
CA ASN A 136 14.82 30.15 1.07
C ASN A 136 15.95 29.16 1.42
N GLY A 137 15.63 28.00 1.97
CA GLY A 137 16.60 26.96 2.32
C GLY A 137 15.94 25.59 2.47
N PRO A 138 16.72 24.50 2.67
CA PRO A 138 16.18 23.17 2.86
C PRO A 138 15.16 23.14 4.00
N LEU A 139 13.99 22.53 3.78
CA LEU A 139 12.91 22.49 4.76
C LEU A 139 13.34 21.84 6.09
N GLN A 140 14.29 20.92 6.03
CA GLN A 140 14.92 20.28 7.19
C GLN A 140 15.65 21.30 8.08
N LEU A 141 16.18 22.37 7.50
CA LEU A 141 17.01 23.36 8.18
C LEU A 141 16.25 24.64 8.56
N THR A 142 15.10 24.93 7.96
CA THR A 142 14.42 26.24 8.16
C THR A 142 13.60 26.31 9.45
N GLY A 143 13.07 25.19 9.94
CA GLY A 143 12.11 25.15 11.04
C GLY A 143 10.68 25.48 10.59
N MET A 144 9.68 24.96 11.32
CA MET A 144 8.27 24.93 10.91
C MET A 144 7.35 25.55 11.97
N ASP A 145 6.40 26.38 11.54
CA ASP A 145 5.25 26.86 12.34
C ASP A 145 3.97 26.17 11.85
N SER A 146 4.00 24.84 11.71
CA SER A 146 2.87 24.14 11.13
C SER A 146 1.58 24.35 11.94
N GLN A 147 0.48 24.49 11.22
CA GLN A 147 -0.86 24.70 11.77
C GLN A 147 -1.82 23.71 11.12
N ALA A 148 -2.84 23.30 11.86
CA ALA A 148 -3.97 22.52 11.37
C ALA A 148 -5.22 22.97 12.12
N ALA A 149 -6.38 22.88 11.50
CA ALA A 149 -7.65 23.12 12.18
C ALA A 149 -7.93 21.99 13.19
N GLU A 150 -7.68 20.75 12.78
CA GLU A 150 -7.86 19.55 13.61
C GLU A 150 -6.90 18.43 13.19
N PHE A 151 -6.57 17.54 14.13
CA PHE A 151 -5.82 16.33 13.85
C PHE A 151 -6.71 15.19 13.35
N GLY A 152 -6.15 14.36 12.48
CA GLY A 152 -6.90 13.33 11.79
C GLY A 152 -7.67 13.90 10.60
N ILE A 153 -8.60 13.11 10.09
CA ILE A 153 -9.50 13.55 9.03
C ILE A 153 -10.84 13.83 9.71
N ALA A 154 -11.09 15.12 9.96
CA ALA A 154 -12.30 15.60 10.62
C ALA A 154 -13.39 15.95 9.59
N CYS A 155 -14.58 16.29 10.07
CA CYS A 155 -15.77 16.53 9.24
C CYS A 155 -15.49 17.50 8.07
N GLU A 156 -14.80 18.60 8.35
CA GLU A 156 -14.55 19.67 7.36
C GLU A 156 -13.56 19.27 6.26
N ALA A 157 -12.81 18.17 6.41
CA ALA A 157 -11.96 17.63 5.35
C ALA A 157 -12.80 17.09 4.17
N CYS A 158 -14.01 16.58 4.46
CA CYS A 158 -14.93 16.02 3.47
C CYS A 158 -16.14 16.92 3.19
N HIS A 159 -16.58 17.73 4.15
CA HIS A 159 -17.77 18.57 4.05
C HIS A 159 -17.47 20.05 3.77
N GLY A 160 -16.19 20.45 3.87
CA GLY A 160 -15.75 21.84 3.78
C GLY A 160 -15.97 22.62 5.07
N PRO A 161 -15.59 23.91 5.12
CA PRO A 161 -15.69 24.73 6.33
C PRO A 161 -17.13 24.89 6.84
N GLY A 162 -17.36 24.51 8.10
CA GLY A 162 -18.67 24.44 8.74
C GLY A 162 -19.18 25.75 9.33
N GLU A 163 -18.39 26.84 9.35
CA GLU A 163 -18.81 28.11 9.96
C GLU A 163 -20.14 28.63 9.37
N ARG A 164 -20.27 28.62 8.04
CA ARG A 164 -21.49 29.08 7.36
C ARG A 164 -22.66 28.14 7.61
N HIS A 165 -22.40 26.84 7.68
CA HIS A 165 -23.40 25.83 8.03
C HIS A 165 -23.97 26.09 9.43
N VAL A 166 -23.11 26.26 10.43
CA VAL A 166 -23.53 26.56 11.82
C VAL A 166 -24.34 27.86 11.88
N ARG A 167 -23.92 28.90 11.16
CA ARG A 167 -24.69 30.15 11.12
C ARG A 167 -26.04 29.98 10.42
N TYR A 168 -26.13 29.17 9.37
CA TYR A 168 -27.40 28.83 8.72
C TYR A 168 -28.35 28.09 9.68
N GLN A 169 -27.87 27.01 10.30
CA GLN A 169 -28.66 26.18 11.22
C GLN A 169 -29.10 26.93 12.49
N THR A 170 -28.37 27.97 12.89
CA THR A 170 -28.73 28.85 14.01
C THR A 170 -29.54 30.09 13.60
N GLY A 171 -30.01 30.17 12.35
CA GLY A 171 -30.84 31.27 11.85
C GLY A 171 -30.08 32.60 11.65
N LYS A 172 -28.75 32.58 11.66
CA LYS A 172 -27.85 33.74 11.51
C LYS A 172 -27.37 33.97 10.07
N LEU A 173 -27.98 33.29 9.09
CA LEU A 173 -27.87 33.53 7.65
C LEU A 173 -29.26 33.48 7.00
N PRO A 174 -30.16 34.43 7.34
CA PRO A 174 -31.55 34.42 6.88
C PRO A 174 -31.70 34.60 5.36
N GLU A 175 -30.67 35.04 4.67
CA GLU A 175 -30.66 35.22 3.21
C GLU A 175 -30.53 33.91 2.43
N ARG A 176 -30.16 32.79 3.07
CA ARG A 176 -30.02 31.49 2.41
C ARG A 176 -31.28 30.65 2.55
N THR A 177 -31.67 30.00 1.46
CA THR A 177 -32.78 29.03 1.42
C THR A 177 -32.33 27.58 1.61
N SER A 178 -31.02 27.31 1.55
CA SER A 178 -30.44 25.98 1.76
C SER A 178 -29.11 26.04 2.52
N ASP A 179 -28.82 24.94 3.21
CA ASP A 179 -27.59 24.72 3.95
C ASP A 179 -26.37 24.80 3.01
N PRO A 180 -25.35 25.62 3.34
CA PRO A 180 -24.16 25.75 2.51
C PRO A 180 -23.15 24.60 2.67
N ILE A 181 -23.32 23.67 3.62
CA ILE A 181 -22.40 22.55 3.77
C ILE A 181 -22.46 21.62 2.57
N VAL A 182 -21.31 21.08 2.16
CA VAL A 182 -21.30 20.05 1.11
C VAL A 182 -21.69 18.72 1.70
N ASP A 183 -22.65 18.06 1.08
CA ASP A 183 -22.95 16.65 1.30
C ASP A 183 -22.37 15.83 0.13
N PRO A 184 -21.32 15.02 0.37
CA PRO A 184 -20.71 14.18 -0.66
C PRO A 184 -21.66 13.18 -1.35
N GLU A 185 -22.78 12.79 -0.73
CA GLU A 185 -23.78 11.91 -1.35
C GLU A 185 -24.74 12.66 -2.28
N SER A 186 -24.87 13.99 -2.12
CA SER A 186 -25.81 14.84 -2.86
C SER A 186 -25.19 15.55 -4.07
N ILE A 187 -23.90 15.31 -4.37
CA ILE A 187 -23.17 15.90 -5.50
C ILE A 187 -22.81 14.86 -6.55
N SER A 188 -22.30 15.29 -7.72
CA SER A 188 -21.93 14.35 -8.78
C SER A 188 -20.85 13.36 -8.33
N HIS A 189 -20.86 12.15 -8.89
CA HIS A 189 -19.90 11.09 -8.54
C HIS A 189 -18.45 11.53 -8.72
N GLN A 190 -18.17 12.37 -9.72
CA GLN A 190 -16.84 12.92 -9.94
C GLN A 190 -16.41 13.86 -8.82
N ARG A 191 -17.27 14.82 -8.43
CA ARG A 191 -16.95 15.76 -7.34
C ARG A 191 -16.87 15.04 -6.00
N SER A 192 -17.78 14.10 -5.75
CA SER A 192 -17.76 13.24 -4.56
C SER A 192 -16.45 12.44 -4.45
N SER A 193 -16.01 11.80 -5.54
CA SER A 193 -14.77 11.01 -5.53
C SER A 193 -13.52 11.89 -5.39
N GLN A 194 -13.54 13.10 -5.96
CA GLN A 194 -12.45 14.08 -5.85
C GLN A 194 -12.20 14.53 -4.40
N ILE A 195 -13.22 14.51 -3.54
CA ILE A 195 -13.05 14.76 -2.09
C ILE A 195 -12.11 13.71 -1.47
N CYS A 196 -12.26 12.45 -1.86
CA CYS A 196 -11.37 11.37 -1.43
C CYS A 196 -10.00 11.49 -2.10
N GLY A 197 -10.00 11.86 -3.39
CA GLY A 197 -8.81 12.04 -4.22
C GLY A 197 -7.82 13.10 -3.75
N GLN A 198 -8.23 14.04 -2.89
CA GLN A 198 -7.30 15.02 -2.30
C GLN A 198 -6.22 14.34 -1.42
N CYS A 199 -6.52 13.14 -0.89
CA CYS A 199 -5.61 12.32 -0.07
C CYS A 199 -5.30 10.97 -0.72
N HIS A 200 -6.32 10.28 -1.25
CA HIS A 200 -6.21 8.95 -1.89
C HIS A 200 -5.93 9.03 -3.40
N GLY A 201 -5.40 10.16 -3.87
CA GLY A 201 -5.01 10.39 -5.25
C GLY A 201 -3.57 10.89 -5.34
N LEU A 202 -2.91 10.58 -6.44
CA LEU A 202 -1.59 11.13 -6.73
C LEU A 202 -1.76 12.55 -7.27
N THR A 203 -1.40 13.56 -6.46
CA THR A 203 -1.52 14.97 -6.85
C THR A 203 -0.25 15.76 -6.54
N VAL A 204 0.04 16.73 -7.38
CA VAL A 204 1.12 17.72 -7.15
C VAL A 204 0.57 19.14 -7.32
N SER A 205 1.23 20.12 -6.70
CA SER A 205 0.88 21.53 -6.91
C SER A 205 1.18 21.92 -8.35
N HIS A 206 0.37 22.78 -8.96
CA HIS A 206 0.53 23.22 -10.36
C HIS A 206 1.85 23.95 -10.66
N SER A 207 2.51 24.49 -9.64
CA SER A 207 3.80 25.15 -9.79
C SER A 207 4.49 25.26 -8.45
N ARG A 208 5.79 25.59 -8.45
CA ARG A 208 6.52 25.89 -7.22
C ARG A 208 5.86 27.02 -6.42
N LYS A 209 5.43 28.09 -7.10
CA LYS A 209 4.71 29.20 -6.46
C LYS A 209 3.39 28.75 -5.81
N HIS A 210 2.63 27.88 -6.48
CA HIS A 210 1.41 27.32 -5.88
C HIS A 210 1.72 26.48 -4.65
N LEU A 211 2.76 25.63 -4.68
CA LEU A 211 3.20 24.88 -3.50
C LEU A 211 3.53 25.79 -2.32
N GLU A 212 4.22 26.91 -2.57
CA GLU A 212 4.59 27.86 -1.52
C GLU A 212 3.36 28.54 -0.90
N MET A 213 2.38 28.93 -1.72
CA MET A 213 1.11 29.49 -1.25
C MET A 213 0.31 28.46 -0.45
N GLU A 214 0.15 27.24 -0.96
CA GLU A 214 -0.56 26.16 -0.26
C GLU A 214 0.08 25.81 1.08
N ALA A 215 1.41 25.83 1.15
CA ALA A 215 2.13 25.58 2.40
C ALA A 215 1.92 26.67 3.46
N MET A 216 1.70 27.93 3.05
CA MET A 216 1.50 29.06 3.97
C MET A 216 0.04 29.23 4.37
N ASP A 217 -0.88 29.08 3.42
CA ASP A 217 -2.30 29.44 3.53
C ASP A 217 -3.23 28.22 3.57
N GLY A 218 -2.70 27.02 3.29
CA GLY A 218 -3.44 25.77 3.16
C GLY A 218 -3.92 25.53 1.73
N SER A 219 -4.47 24.34 1.49
CA SER A 219 -5.04 23.99 0.18
C SER A 219 -6.08 24.99 -0.28
N SER A 220 -6.07 25.32 -1.57
CA SER A 220 -7.18 26.04 -2.21
C SER A 220 -8.36 25.13 -2.53
N TYR A 221 -8.15 23.80 -2.55
CA TYR A 221 -9.22 22.83 -2.77
C TYR A 221 -10.30 22.94 -1.69
N ARG A 222 -11.58 22.95 -2.08
CA ARG A 222 -12.70 22.77 -1.16
C ARG A 222 -13.52 21.56 -1.59
N PRO A 223 -14.04 20.76 -0.65
CA PRO A 223 -14.94 19.68 -1.00
C PRO A 223 -16.10 20.17 -1.86
N GLY A 224 -16.44 19.42 -2.91
CA GLY A 224 -17.41 19.83 -3.93
C GLY A 224 -16.82 20.57 -5.13
N ASP A 225 -15.62 21.16 -5.00
CA ASP A 225 -14.91 21.77 -6.14
C ASP A 225 -14.23 20.72 -7.02
N GLU A 226 -13.76 21.18 -8.19
CA GLU A 226 -12.93 20.39 -9.08
C GLU A 226 -11.49 20.31 -8.58
N LEU A 227 -11.02 19.10 -8.24
CA LEU A 227 -9.66 18.91 -7.71
C LEU A 227 -8.56 19.40 -8.67
N SER A 228 -8.73 19.16 -9.97
CA SER A 228 -7.77 19.55 -11.02
C SER A 228 -7.57 21.07 -11.13
N VAL A 229 -8.53 21.87 -10.66
CA VAL A 229 -8.41 23.34 -10.63
C VAL A 229 -7.38 23.78 -9.58
N SER A 230 -7.42 23.14 -8.41
CA SER A 230 -6.49 23.44 -7.31
C SER A 230 -5.11 22.80 -7.48
N ARG A 231 -5.06 21.61 -8.07
CA ARG A 231 -3.87 20.75 -8.11
C ARG A 231 -3.76 20.00 -9.42
N TRP A 232 -2.55 19.62 -9.80
CA TRP A 232 -2.35 18.69 -10.89
C TRP A 232 -2.67 17.27 -10.42
N VAL A 233 -3.65 16.61 -11.05
CA VAL A 233 -3.94 15.20 -10.81
C VAL A 233 -3.01 14.37 -11.70
N VAL A 234 -2.12 13.60 -11.08
CA VAL A 234 -1.06 12.87 -11.77
C VAL A 234 -1.65 11.62 -12.44
N ARG A 235 -1.40 11.49 -13.74
CA ARG A 235 -1.76 10.33 -14.56
C ARG A 235 -0.50 9.80 -15.25
N TYR A 236 -0.54 8.55 -15.71
CA TYR A 236 0.58 7.98 -16.47
C TYR A 236 0.48 8.36 -17.95
N ASP A 237 0.76 9.63 -18.26
CA ASP A 237 0.73 10.17 -19.62
C ASP A 237 1.87 11.17 -19.90
N GLN A 238 2.04 11.51 -21.17
CA GLN A 238 3.12 12.39 -21.60
C GLN A 238 2.97 13.82 -21.06
N GLN A 239 1.74 14.29 -20.87
CA GLN A 239 1.47 15.64 -20.36
C GLN A 239 1.91 15.76 -18.89
N THR A 240 1.56 14.77 -18.09
CA THR A 240 1.97 14.67 -16.68
C THR A 240 3.47 14.50 -16.57
N LYS A 241 4.08 13.66 -17.42
CA LYS A 241 5.54 13.52 -17.46
C LYS A 241 6.24 14.86 -17.69
N GLN A 242 5.80 15.60 -18.71
CA GLN A 242 6.32 16.94 -18.99
C GLN A 242 6.13 17.89 -17.80
N HIS A 243 4.93 17.89 -17.19
CA HIS A 243 4.64 18.71 -16.03
C HIS A 243 5.56 18.40 -14.84
N LEU A 244 5.81 17.12 -14.54
CA LEU A 244 6.68 16.71 -13.43
C LEU A 244 8.15 17.07 -13.68
N GLU A 245 8.60 17.02 -14.94
CA GLU A 245 9.93 17.48 -15.34
C GLU A 245 10.05 19.00 -15.16
N GLU A 246 9.07 19.78 -15.60
CA GLU A 246 9.01 21.24 -15.42
C GLU A 246 8.92 21.65 -13.94
N PHE A 247 8.17 20.89 -13.13
CA PHE A 247 8.05 21.09 -11.69
C PHE A 247 9.32 20.71 -10.92
N GLY A 248 10.20 19.89 -11.51
CA GLY A 248 11.41 19.39 -10.87
C GLY A 248 11.19 18.23 -9.88
N ALA A 249 10.04 17.53 -9.98
CA ALA A 249 9.76 16.34 -9.18
C ALA A 249 10.41 15.06 -9.74
N GLY A 250 10.84 15.09 -11.01
CA GLY A 250 11.40 13.94 -11.72
C GLY A 250 10.35 12.88 -12.07
N ILE A 251 10.73 11.93 -12.93
CA ILE A 251 9.82 10.87 -13.40
C ILE A 251 9.68 9.70 -12.43
N ALA A 252 10.48 9.67 -11.35
CA ALA A 252 10.47 8.60 -10.35
C ALA A 252 9.09 8.43 -9.71
N MET A 253 8.35 9.54 -9.50
CA MET A 253 6.97 9.50 -9.02
C MET A 253 6.07 8.60 -9.88
N LEU A 254 6.29 8.57 -11.20
CA LEU A 254 5.52 7.72 -12.11
C LEU A 254 5.94 6.26 -12.00
N THR A 255 7.25 5.97 -12.00
CA THR A 255 7.76 4.59 -11.91
C THR A 255 7.51 3.94 -10.56
N ASP A 256 7.42 4.75 -9.50
CA ASP A 256 7.16 4.32 -8.13
C ASP A 256 5.66 4.10 -7.87
N SER A 257 4.78 4.76 -8.64
CA SER A 257 3.33 4.72 -8.42
C SER A 257 2.57 3.86 -9.41
N PHE A 258 3.09 3.65 -10.62
CA PHE A 258 2.39 2.98 -11.71
C PHE A 258 3.18 1.81 -12.29
N TRP A 259 2.45 0.81 -12.78
CA TRP A 259 2.90 -0.09 -13.83
C TRP A 259 3.05 0.67 -15.15
N THR A 260 3.75 0.11 -16.14
CA THR A 260 4.03 0.82 -17.40
C THR A 260 2.81 0.99 -18.30
N ASP A 261 1.67 0.34 -18.01
CA ASP A 261 0.36 0.61 -18.63
C ASP A 261 -0.41 1.76 -17.93
N GLY A 262 0.16 2.35 -16.88
CA GLY A 262 -0.47 3.40 -16.10
C GLY A 262 -1.40 2.90 -15.01
N MET A 263 -1.47 1.59 -14.76
CA MET A 263 -2.22 1.07 -13.62
C MET A 263 -1.47 1.31 -12.32
N VAL A 264 -2.18 1.76 -11.28
CA VAL A 264 -1.56 2.01 -9.96
C VAL A 264 -0.96 0.72 -9.37
N ARG A 265 0.26 0.81 -8.85
CA ARG A 265 0.99 -0.32 -8.22
C ARG A 265 1.30 -0.13 -6.73
N VAL A 266 0.94 1.01 -6.15
CA VAL A 266 1.13 1.36 -4.73
C VAL A 266 -0.19 1.73 -4.07
N SER A 267 -0.35 1.45 -2.78
CA SER A 267 -1.57 1.81 -2.03
C SER A 267 -1.67 3.32 -1.75
N GLY A 268 -2.84 3.77 -1.29
CA GLY A 268 -3.10 5.17 -0.97
C GLY A 268 -3.31 6.05 -2.22
N ARG A 269 -3.56 5.42 -3.37
CA ARG A 269 -3.76 6.06 -4.69
C ARG A 269 -5.02 5.53 -5.39
N GLU A 270 -5.98 5.06 -4.61
CA GLU A 270 -7.19 4.39 -5.09
C GLU A 270 -8.05 5.28 -5.99
N PHE A 271 -8.12 6.59 -5.73
CA PHE A 271 -8.83 7.54 -6.60
C PHE A 271 -8.17 7.64 -7.97
N THR A 272 -6.83 7.63 -8.03
CA THR A 272 -6.08 7.63 -9.30
C THR A 272 -6.40 6.37 -10.12
N GLY A 273 -6.57 5.22 -9.48
CA GLY A 273 -7.05 4.02 -10.18
C GLY A 273 -8.51 4.11 -10.62
N LEU A 274 -9.40 4.58 -9.72
CA LEU A 274 -10.84 4.74 -9.97
C LEU A 274 -11.12 5.61 -11.20
N MET A 275 -10.42 6.76 -11.30
CA MET A 275 -10.67 7.73 -12.38
C MET A 275 -10.32 7.23 -13.78
N GLU A 276 -9.54 6.14 -13.89
CA GLU A 276 -9.22 5.48 -15.17
C GLU A 276 -10.24 4.41 -15.57
N THR A 277 -11.21 4.09 -14.72
CA THR A 277 -12.21 3.05 -14.99
C THR A 277 -13.36 3.57 -15.85
N ARG A 278 -13.92 2.70 -16.72
CA ARG A 278 -15.18 2.99 -17.41
C ARG A 278 -16.36 3.15 -16.45
N CYS A 279 -16.33 2.46 -15.31
CA CYS A 279 -17.33 2.63 -14.26
C CYS A 279 -17.40 4.07 -13.74
N TYR A 280 -16.27 4.79 -13.74
CA TYR A 280 -16.18 6.20 -13.37
C TYR A 280 -16.39 7.15 -14.57
N THR A 281 -15.75 6.88 -15.72
CA THR A 281 -15.75 7.80 -16.87
C THR A 281 -17.02 7.72 -17.72
N GLU A 282 -17.63 6.54 -17.83
CA GLU A 282 -18.84 6.26 -18.60
C GLU A 282 -20.05 5.95 -17.69
N GLY A 283 -19.80 5.52 -16.45
CA GLY A 283 -20.80 5.28 -15.42
C GLY A 283 -20.89 6.41 -14.37
N GLN A 284 -21.44 6.07 -13.21
CA GLN A 284 -21.60 6.98 -12.06
C GLN A 284 -20.92 6.45 -10.79
N MET A 285 -19.95 5.54 -10.93
CA MET A 285 -19.26 4.95 -9.78
C MET A 285 -18.46 6.03 -9.03
N SER A 286 -18.66 6.10 -7.72
CA SER A 286 -17.86 6.91 -6.80
C SER A 286 -17.27 6.06 -5.69
N CYS A 287 -16.39 6.64 -4.87
CA CYS A 287 -15.94 6.01 -3.63
C CYS A 287 -17.13 5.59 -2.75
N LEU A 288 -18.17 6.45 -2.68
CA LEU A 288 -19.38 6.21 -1.87
C LEU A 288 -20.34 5.19 -2.50
N SER A 289 -20.10 4.70 -3.71
CA SER A 289 -20.83 3.53 -4.24
C SER A 289 -20.52 2.25 -3.44
N CYS A 290 -19.37 2.19 -2.77
CA CYS A 290 -18.93 1.03 -1.99
C CYS A 290 -18.63 1.36 -0.52
N HIS A 291 -18.09 2.54 -0.24
CA HIS A 291 -17.69 2.96 1.10
C HIS A 291 -18.76 3.81 1.79
N THR A 292 -18.81 3.75 3.12
CA THR A 292 -19.53 4.70 3.96
C THR A 292 -18.58 5.28 4.99
N MET A 293 -18.56 6.60 5.12
CA MET A 293 -17.65 7.30 6.05
C MET A 293 -18.22 7.40 7.46
N HIS A 294 -19.54 7.25 7.59
CA HIS A 294 -20.25 7.24 8.85
C HIS A 294 -21.06 5.93 8.91
N PRO A 295 -20.86 5.07 9.90
CA PRO A 295 -21.69 3.89 10.05
C PRO A 295 -23.13 4.34 10.35
N PRO A 296 -24.16 3.71 9.75
CA PRO A 296 -25.55 4.01 10.08
C PRO A 296 -25.82 3.89 11.59
N GLU A 297 -26.67 4.74 12.15
CA GLU A 297 -26.99 4.73 13.59
C GLU A 297 -27.56 3.38 14.07
N ASP A 298 -28.26 2.68 13.19
CA ASP A 298 -28.87 1.36 13.42
C ASP A 298 -27.93 0.19 13.05
N SER A 299 -26.68 0.46 12.67
CA SER A 299 -25.73 -0.58 12.29
C SER A 299 -25.40 -1.48 13.48
N THR A 300 -25.57 -2.79 13.29
CA THR A 300 -25.17 -3.81 14.28
C THR A 300 -23.71 -4.24 14.12
N ARG A 301 -23.00 -3.76 13.09
CA ARG A 301 -21.59 -4.12 12.83
C ARG A 301 -20.69 -3.41 13.84
N PRO A 302 -19.79 -4.11 14.54
CA PRO A 302 -18.82 -3.48 15.43
C PRO A 302 -17.99 -2.41 14.72
N LEU A 303 -17.74 -1.27 15.38
CA LEU A 303 -17.00 -0.14 14.79
C LEU A 303 -15.60 -0.53 14.32
N ASN A 304 -14.91 -1.42 15.05
CA ASN A 304 -13.58 -1.91 14.68
C ASN A 304 -13.61 -2.78 13.42
N GLU A 305 -14.70 -3.52 13.18
CA GLU A 305 -14.87 -4.29 11.96
C GLU A 305 -15.26 -3.40 10.78
N TRP A 306 -16.13 -2.41 10.99
CA TRP A 306 -16.47 -1.43 9.94
C TRP A 306 -15.28 -0.56 9.54
N ALA A 307 -14.48 -0.13 10.51
CA ALA A 307 -13.31 0.71 10.28
C ALA A 307 -12.22 0.02 9.45
N ASP A 308 -12.30 -1.31 9.27
CA ASP A 308 -11.51 -2.04 8.28
C ASP A 308 -12.17 -1.87 6.91
N ASP A 309 -11.50 -1.12 6.03
CA ASP A 309 -11.94 -0.69 4.69
C ASP A 309 -13.21 0.19 4.62
N GLN A 310 -13.95 0.42 5.70
CA GLN A 310 -15.11 1.34 5.73
C GLN A 310 -16.19 1.01 4.68
N LEU A 311 -16.33 -0.27 4.35
CA LEU A 311 -17.27 -0.74 3.34
C LEU A 311 -18.72 -0.71 3.86
N LYS A 312 -19.65 -0.31 2.98
CA LYS A 312 -21.10 -0.52 3.19
C LYS A 312 -21.39 -2.02 3.27
N GLU A 313 -22.50 -2.38 3.90
CA GLU A 313 -22.87 -3.79 4.08
C GLU A 313 -23.03 -4.53 2.75
N GLY A 314 -22.29 -5.64 2.62
CA GLY A 314 -22.23 -6.49 1.45
C GLY A 314 -21.33 -5.99 0.32
N MET A 315 -20.66 -4.82 0.47
CA MET A 315 -19.74 -4.30 -0.56
C MET A 315 -18.37 -4.98 -0.55
N ASP A 316 -18.13 -5.87 0.41
CA ASP A 316 -17.06 -6.87 0.40
C ASP A 316 -17.40 -8.12 -0.46
N GLN A 317 -18.61 -8.15 -1.04
CA GLN A 317 -19.14 -9.21 -1.90
C GLN A 317 -19.52 -8.67 -3.29
N ASP A 318 -20.05 -9.53 -4.16
CA ASP A 318 -20.44 -9.18 -5.54
C ASP A 318 -21.53 -8.10 -5.62
N LYS A 319 -22.25 -7.83 -4.51
CA LYS A 319 -23.20 -6.72 -4.42
C LYS A 319 -22.57 -5.41 -4.87
N ALA A 320 -21.28 -5.17 -4.61
CA ALA A 320 -20.56 -3.99 -5.08
C ALA A 320 -20.69 -3.77 -6.60
N CYS A 321 -20.60 -4.85 -7.38
CA CYS A 321 -20.66 -4.81 -8.84
C CYS A 321 -22.12 -4.89 -9.34
N LEU A 322 -22.94 -5.72 -8.69
CA LEU A 322 -24.33 -5.98 -9.08
C LEU A 322 -25.28 -4.79 -8.85
N GLN A 323 -24.81 -3.70 -8.23
CA GLN A 323 -25.51 -2.41 -8.22
C GLN A 323 -25.83 -1.94 -9.65
N CYS A 324 -24.88 -2.11 -10.57
CA CYS A 324 -24.98 -1.66 -11.95
C CYS A 324 -25.00 -2.81 -12.96
N HIS A 325 -24.36 -3.94 -12.65
CA HIS A 325 -24.26 -5.10 -13.54
C HIS A 325 -25.32 -6.14 -13.20
N GLN A 326 -26.57 -5.90 -13.60
CA GLN A 326 -27.73 -6.69 -13.16
C GLN A 326 -28.06 -7.86 -14.10
N GLU A 327 -27.44 -7.91 -15.27
CA GLU A 327 -27.66 -8.95 -16.25
C GLU A 327 -27.26 -10.31 -15.66
N PRO A 328 -28.13 -11.33 -15.72
CA PRO A 328 -27.88 -12.62 -15.07
C PRO A 328 -26.57 -13.28 -15.51
N ASP A 329 -26.13 -12.98 -16.74
CA ASP A 329 -24.92 -13.57 -17.29
C ASP A 329 -23.66 -13.18 -16.52
N TYR A 330 -23.58 -12.00 -15.91
CA TYR A 330 -22.42 -11.59 -15.10
C TYR A 330 -22.14 -12.52 -13.91
N THR A 331 -23.18 -13.14 -13.36
CA THR A 331 -23.05 -14.10 -12.25
C THR A 331 -23.06 -15.55 -12.73
N SER A 332 -23.22 -15.77 -14.03
CA SER A 332 -23.33 -17.11 -14.59
C SER A 332 -21.99 -17.83 -14.59
N ARG A 333 -22.05 -19.16 -14.65
CA ARG A 333 -20.87 -19.97 -14.88
C ARG A 333 -20.29 -19.80 -16.29
N ASN A 334 -21.08 -19.30 -17.24
CA ASN A 334 -20.58 -18.99 -18.59
C ASN A 334 -19.72 -17.73 -18.60
N HIS A 335 -19.98 -16.79 -17.69
CA HIS A 335 -19.09 -15.64 -17.53
C HIS A 335 -17.92 -15.97 -16.62
N THR A 336 -18.18 -16.55 -15.44
CA THR A 336 -17.12 -16.72 -14.42
C THR A 336 -16.23 -17.93 -14.67
N HIS A 337 -16.71 -18.97 -15.37
CA HIS A 337 -16.05 -20.27 -15.55
C HIS A 337 -15.66 -21.01 -14.26
N HIS A 338 -16.11 -20.54 -13.10
CA HIS A 338 -15.89 -21.15 -11.79
C HIS A 338 -17.19 -21.73 -11.22
N GLY A 339 -17.09 -22.63 -10.24
CA GLY A 339 -18.26 -23.08 -9.49
C GLY A 339 -18.86 -21.93 -8.69
N SER A 340 -20.18 -21.82 -8.58
CA SER A 340 -20.86 -20.64 -8.01
C SER A 340 -20.48 -20.30 -6.56
N GLN A 341 -20.01 -21.27 -5.79
CA GLN A 341 -19.54 -21.08 -4.41
C GLN A 341 -18.02 -20.86 -4.32
N SER A 342 -17.32 -20.90 -5.45
CA SER A 342 -15.88 -20.66 -5.52
C SER A 342 -15.58 -19.17 -5.35
N THR A 343 -14.47 -18.87 -4.68
CA THR A 343 -13.91 -17.52 -4.66
C THR A 343 -13.58 -17.01 -6.07
N GLY A 344 -13.34 -17.89 -7.04
CA GLY A 344 -13.14 -17.53 -8.44
C GLY A 344 -14.39 -16.98 -9.16
N SER A 345 -15.58 -17.19 -8.60
CA SER A 345 -16.82 -16.58 -9.12
C SER A 345 -17.07 -15.16 -8.58
N ARG A 346 -16.19 -14.63 -7.71
CA ARG A 346 -16.32 -13.26 -7.18
C ARG A 346 -15.80 -12.24 -8.18
N CYS A 347 -16.61 -11.22 -8.49
CA CYS A 347 -16.30 -10.22 -9.52
C CYS A 347 -14.94 -9.55 -9.28
N TYR A 348 -14.69 -9.11 -8.05
CA TYR A 348 -13.48 -8.39 -7.68
C TYR A 348 -12.20 -9.25 -7.72
N ASN A 349 -12.28 -10.58 -7.69
CA ASN A 349 -11.08 -11.43 -7.75
C ASN A 349 -10.49 -11.47 -9.16
N CYS A 350 -11.31 -11.23 -10.19
CA CYS A 350 -10.87 -11.07 -11.57
C CYS A 350 -10.67 -9.58 -11.92
N HIS A 351 -11.64 -8.73 -11.57
CA HIS A 351 -11.69 -7.36 -12.08
C HIS A 351 -10.99 -6.32 -11.20
N SER A 352 -10.71 -6.65 -9.93
CA SER A 352 -9.98 -5.81 -8.97
C SER A 352 -8.94 -6.63 -8.20
N PRO A 353 -7.98 -7.27 -8.91
CA PRO A 353 -7.02 -8.19 -8.30
C PRO A 353 -6.06 -7.45 -7.36
N HIS A 354 -5.40 -8.21 -6.47
CA HIS A 354 -4.41 -7.66 -5.54
C HIS A 354 -3.08 -7.39 -6.24
N THR A 355 -2.99 -6.31 -7.01
CA THR A 355 -1.81 -5.96 -7.82
C THR A 355 -1.09 -4.70 -7.34
N ALA A 356 -1.61 -4.03 -6.32
CA ALA A 356 -0.93 -2.92 -5.66
C ALA A 356 -0.26 -3.40 -4.37
N PHE A 357 0.84 -2.76 -3.96
CA PHE A 357 1.54 -3.08 -2.72
C PHE A 357 1.49 -1.90 -1.74
N GLY A 358 1.26 -2.20 -0.48
CA GLY A 358 1.24 -1.19 0.58
C GLY A 358 0.98 -1.83 1.95
N LEU A 359 1.36 -1.16 3.03
CA LEU A 359 1.21 -1.65 4.41
C LEU A 359 1.73 -3.09 4.61
N LEU A 360 2.81 -3.45 3.90
CA LEU A 360 3.40 -4.80 3.87
C LEU A 360 2.42 -5.92 3.44
N LYS A 361 1.41 -5.59 2.61
CA LYS A 361 0.45 -6.53 2.04
C LYS A 361 0.14 -6.18 0.58
N ALA A 362 -0.44 -7.14 -0.15
CA ALA A 362 -1.06 -6.84 -1.43
C ALA A 362 -2.43 -6.18 -1.21
N ILE A 363 -2.75 -5.17 -2.00
CA ILE A 363 -3.96 -4.35 -1.95
C ILE A 363 -4.71 -4.49 -3.27
N ARG A 364 -6.04 -4.50 -3.22
CA ARG A 364 -6.89 -4.55 -4.40
C ARG A 364 -6.71 -3.31 -5.26
N SER A 365 -6.57 -3.52 -6.57
CA SER A 365 -6.65 -2.41 -7.50
C SER A 365 -8.07 -1.85 -7.55
N HIS A 366 -8.17 -0.53 -7.44
CA HIS A 366 -9.41 0.21 -7.68
C HIS A 366 -9.57 0.62 -9.15
N GLN A 367 -8.62 0.26 -10.01
CA GLN A 367 -8.74 0.37 -11.46
C GLN A 367 -9.36 -0.92 -12.01
N VAL A 368 -10.69 -0.99 -11.97
CA VAL A 368 -11.49 -2.11 -12.48
C VAL A 368 -11.16 -2.38 -13.95
N SER A 369 -10.69 -3.59 -14.26
CA SER A 369 -10.28 -4.00 -15.61
C SER A 369 -10.65 -5.46 -15.91
N SER A 370 -10.54 -5.90 -17.15
CA SER A 370 -10.71 -7.31 -17.51
C SER A 370 -9.35 -8.01 -17.61
N PRO A 371 -9.17 -9.22 -17.04
CA PRO A 371 -7.89 -9.93 -17.09
C PRO A 371 -7.41 -10.20 -18.50
N THR A 372 -6.11 -10.03 -18.74
CA THR A 372 -5.45 -10.44 -19.97
C THR A 372 -4.07 -11.01 -19.65
N VAL A 373 -3.45 -11.75 -20.57
CA VAL A 373 -2.03 -12.12 -20.45
C VAL A 373 -1.11 -10.98 -20.91
N ALA A 374 -1.62 -10.08 -21.77
CA ALA A 374 -0.85 -8.98 -22.33
C ALA A 374 -0.30 -8.04 -21.24
N GLU A 375 -1.06 -7.79 -20.17
CA GLU A 375 -0.57 -6.99 -19.04
C GLU A 375 0.70 -7.59 -18.41
N SER A 376 0.74 -8.90 -18.20
CA SER A 376 1.93 -9.56 -17.64
C SER A 376 3.12 -9.52 -18.59
N THR A 377 2.92 -9.68 -19.89
CA THR A 377 4.02 -9.70 -20.86
C THR A 377 4.52 -8.30 -21.23
N MET A 378 3.66 -7.30 -21.22
CA MET A 378 4.00 -5.93 -21.63
C MET A 378 4.48 -5.06 -20.48
N THR A 379 3.96 -5.27 -19.26
CA THR A 379 4.21 -4.38 -18.13
C THR A 379 4.81 -5.07 -16.91
N GLY A 380 4.87 -6.40 -16.92
CA GLY A 380 5.24 -7.20 -15.76
C GLY A 380 4.13 -7.30 -14.70
N ARG A 381 2.98 -6.62 -14.87
CA ARG A 381 1.89 -6.69 -13.89
C ARG A 381 1.33 -8.11 -13.78
N PRO A 382 1.30 -8.72 -12.58
CA PRO A 382 0.67 -10.02 -12.40
C PRO A 382 -0.82 -10.00 -12.77
N ASN A 383 -1.26 -10.97 -13.57
CA ASN A 383 -2.68 -11.09 -13.95
C ASN A 383 -3.51 -11.85 -12.92
N ALA A 384 -4.81 -11.54 -12.87
CA ALA A 384 -5.73 -12.08 -11.88
C ALA A 384 -5.79 -13.61 -11.84
N CYS A 385 -5.68 -14.28 -13.00
CA CYS A 385 -5.76 -15.74 -13.08
C CYS A 385 -4.55 -16.38 -12.38
N ASN A 386 -3.33 -15.97 -12.73
CA ASN A 386 -2.10 -16.51 -12.17
C ASN A 386 -1.81 -16.04 -10.75
N LEU A 387 -2.60 -15.11 -10.20
CA LEU A 387 -2.60 -14.75 -8.78
C LEU A 387 -3.42 -15.74 -7.92
N CYS A 388 -4.36 -16.48 -8.50
CA CYS A 388 -5.03 -17.61 -7.84
C CYS A 388 -4.41 -18.96 -8.23
N HIS A 389 -4.19 -19.16 -9.52
CA HIS A 389 -3.59 -20.34 -10.13
C HIS A 389 -2.06 -20.19 -10.20
N LEU A 390 -1.46 -20.11 -9.02
CA LEU A 390 -0.02 -19.96 -8.79
C LEU A 390 0.80 -21.13 -9.34
N ASP A 391 0.17 -22.25 -9.68
CA ASP A 391 0.78 -23.45 -10.27
C ASP A 391 0.72 -23.48 -11.81
N LYS A 392 0.16 -22.44 -12.45
CA LYS A 392 -0.07 -22.39 -13.90
C LYS A 392 0.83 -21.39 -14.62
N THR A 393 1.11 -21.68 -15.89
CA THR A 393 1.91 -20.81 -16.79
C THR A 393 1.07 -19.65 -17.33
N LEU A 394 1.72 -18.70 -18.00
CA LEU A 394 1.00 -17.67 -18.78
C LEU A 394 0.32 -18.29 -20.01
N GLN A 395 0.91 -19.33 -20.60
CA GLN A 395 0.28 -20.05 -21.72
C GLN A 395 -1.05 -20.68 -21.32
N TRP A 396 -1.11 -21.31 -20.15
CA TRP A 396 -2.36 -21.88 -19.65
C TRP A 396 -3.46 -20.81 -19.53
N THR A 397 -3.11 -19.65 -18.98
CA THR A 397 -4.05 -18.51 -18.87
C THR A 397 -4.47 -18.02 -20.26
N ALA A 398 -3.54 -17.88 -21.20
CA ALA A 398 -3.84 -17.45 -22.56
C ALA A 398 -4.79 -18.41 -23.27
N ASP A 399 -4.59 -19.73 -23.10
CA ASP A 399 -5.45 -20.76 -23.68
C ASP A 399 -6.87 -20.71 -23.09
N GLN A 400 -7.01 -20.53 -21.77
CA GLN A 400 -8.32 -20.37 -21.14
C GLN A 400 -9.02 -19.09 -21.61
N LEU A 401 -8.34 -17.94 -21.60
CA LEU A 401 -8.93 -16.67 -22.03
C LEU A 401 -9.33 -16.68 -23.51
N LYS A 402 -8.55 -17.34 -24.37
CA LYS A 402 -8.91 -17.55 -25.77
C LYS A 402 -10.13 -18.46 -25.91
N SER A 403 -10.16 -19.58 -25.20
CA SER A 403 -11.28 -20.53 -25.26
C SER A 403 -12.58 -19.95 -24.70
N TRP A 404 -12.51 -19.12 -23.67
CA TRP A 404 -13.68 -18.63 -22.93
C TRP A 404 -14.22 -17.31 -23.49
N TYR A 405 -13.32 -16.39 -23.85
CA TYR A 405 -13.69 -15.01 -24.19
C TYR A 405 -13.16 -14.56 -25.55
N ALA A 406 -12.54 -15.45 -26.34
CA ALA A 406 -11.89 -15.13 -27.60
C ALA A 406 -10.81 -14.03 -27.49
N ILE A 407 -10.16 -13.92 -26.32
CA ILE A 407 -9.03 -13.01 -26.11
C ILE A 407 -7.78 -13.69 -26.68
N GLU A 408 -7.14 -13.06 -27.67
CA GLU A 408 -5.97 -13.64 -28.32
C GLU A 408 -4.74 -13.67 -27.41
N SER A 409 -3.95 -14.75 -27.57
CA SER A 409 -2.69 -14.90 -26.84
C SER A 409 -1.65 -13.90 -27.36
N PRO A 410 -0.98 -13.13 -26.48
CA PRO A 410 0.22 -12.42 -26.89
C PRO A 410 1.35 -13.41 -27.20
N PRO A 411 2.45 -12.97 -27.85
CA PRO A 411 3.66 -13.76 -27.96
C PRO A 411 4.21 -14.12 -26.57
N LEU A 412 4.46 -15.40 -26.35
CA LEU A 412 5.06 -15.93 -25.12
C LEU A 412 6.42 -16.57 -25.41
N ASP A 413 7.39 -16.35 -24.54
CA ASP A 413 8.68 -17.05 -24.57
C ASP A 413 8.55 -18.48 -23.98
N ASP A 414 9.63 -19.27 -24.10
CA ASP A 414 9.64 -20.66 -23.64
C ASP A 414 9.39 -20.78 -22.13
N GLU A 415 9.90 -19.85 -21.32
CA GLU A 415 9.74 -19.88 -19.86
C GLU A 415 8.29 -19.59 -19.48
N GLN A 416 7.68 -18.57 -20.09
CA GLN A 416 6.27 -18.21 -19.90
C GLN A 416 5.30 -19.31 -20.37
N ARG A 417 5.74 -20.18 -21.27
CA ARG A 417 4.98 -21.35 -21.74
C ARG A 417 5.09 -22.56 -20.81
N THR A 418 6.24 -22.74 -20.17
CA THR A 418 6.60 -24.00 -19.51
C THR A 418 6.76 -23.90 -18.00
N ILE A 419 6.88 -22.71 -17.44
CA ILE A 419 7.06 -22.46 -16.00
C ILE A 419 5.88 -21.65 -15.48
N SER A 420 5.45 -21.96 -14.25
CA SER A 420 4.44 -21.19 -13.55
C SER A 420 4.80 -19.69 -13.54
N ALA A 421 3.82 -18.83 -13.84
CA ALA A 421 4.01 -17.39 -13.83
C ALA A 421 4.40 -16.89 -12.43
N ALA A 422 3.76 -17.42 -11.38
CA ALA A 422 4.07 -17.06 -10.00
C ALA A 422 5.47 -17.51 -9.57
N VAL A 423 5.94 -18.66 -10.06
CA VAL A 423 7.31 -19.14 -9.85
C VAL A 423 8.32 -18.22 -10.54
N LEU A 424 8.04 -17.80 -11.78
CA LEU A 424 8.89 -16.82 -12.48
C LEU A 424 8.96 -15.49 -11.72
N TRP A 425 7.81 -14.94 -11.29
CA TRP A 425 7.77 -13.71 -10.51
C TRP A 425 8.54 -13.83 -9.20
N ALA A 426 8.37 -14.93 -8.46
CA ALA A 426 9.04 -15.15 -7.18
C ALA A 426 10.57 -15.27 -7.31
N ILE A 427 11.09 -15.84 -8.41
CA ILE A 427 12.53 -16.05 -8.57
C ILE A 427 13.21 -14.84 -9.20
N ARG A 428 12.63 -14.36 -10.32
CA ARG A 428 13.29 -13.42 -11.22
C ARG A 428 12.54 -12.12 -11.50
N GLY A 429 11.34 -11.95 -10.96
CA GLY A 429 10.62 -10.67 -11.04
C GLY A 429 11.28 -9.58 -10.20
N ASP A 430 10.84 -8.34 -10.40
CA ASP A 430 11.22 -7.19 -9.57
C ASP A 430 10.77 -7.38 -8.10
N ALA A 431 11.22 -6.51 -7.19
CA ALA A 431 10.87 -6.64 -5.77
C ALA A 431 9.36 -6.60 -5.50
N GLY A 432 8.61 -5.83 -6.30
CA GLY A 432 7.15 -5.74 -6.26
C GLY A 432 6.48 -7.06 -6.65
N GLN A 433 6.89 -7.63 -7.78
CA GLN A 433 6.42 -8.92 -8.28
C GLN A 433 6.73 -10.05 -7.28
N ARG A 434 7.95 -10.07 -6.70
CA ARG A 434 8.34 -11.05 -5.68
C ARG A 434 7.47 -10.93 -4.43
N ALA A 435 7.19 -9.71 -3.96
CA ALA A 435 6.30 -9.50 -2.82
C ALA A 435 4.85 -9.93 -3.12
N LEU A 436 4.32 -9.60 -4.30
CA LEU A 436 2.96 -10.00 -4.70
C LEU A 436 2.85 -11.53 -4.82
N ALA A 437 3.82 -12.19 -5.46
CA ALA A 437 3.86 -13.65 -5.55
C ALA A 437 3.94 -14.31 -4.15
N ALA A 438 4.84 -13.81 -3.29
CA ALA A 438 4.97 -14.30 -1.93
C ALA A 438 3.68 -14.10 -1.12
N TRP A 439 3.01 -12.95 -1.24
CA TRP A 439 1.76 -12.68 -0.56
C TRP A 439 0.65 -13.64 -1.01
N HIS A 440 0.54 -13.89 -2.32
CA HIS A 440 -0.48 -14.80 -2.85
C HIS A 440 -0.24 -16.26 -2.46
N MET A 441 1.01 -16.69 -2.28
CA MET A 441 1.31 -18.00 -1.68
C MET A 441 0.86 -18.11 -0.21
N GLY A 442 0.60 -16.98 0.47
CA GLY A 442 -0.02 -16.91 1.80
C GLY A 442 -1.54 -16.68 1.77
N TRP A 443 -2.13 -16.41 0.61
CA TRP A 443 -3.54 -16.06 0.47
C TRP A 443 -4.39 -17.32 0.34
N ARG A 444 -5.34 -17.52 1.28
CA ARG A 444 -6.14 -18.75 1.39
C ARG A 444 -6.81 -19.19 0.07
N PRO A 445 -7.47 -18.32 -0.70
CA PRO A 445 -8.05 -18.70 -2.00
C PRO A 445 -7.03 -19.30 -2.97
N ALA A 446 -5.85 -18.70 -3.10
CA ALA A 446 -4.81 -19.22 -3.99
C ALA A 446 -4.22 -20.54 -3.47
N GLN A 447 -4.03 -20.67 -2.15
CA GLN A 447 -3.59 -21.93 -1.55
C GLN A 447 -4.58 -23.09 -1.78
N GLN A 448 -5.89 -22.82 -1.72
CA GLN A 448 -6.93 -23.82 -1.96
C GLN A 448 -6.94 -24.32 -3.41
N VAL A 449 -6.63 -23.45 -4.36
CA VAL A 449 -6.67 -23.76 -5.79
C VAL A 449 -5.37 -24.37 -6.29
N SER A 450 -4.21 -23.84 -5.88
CA SER A 450 -2.90 -24.28 -6.36
C SER A 450 -2.22 -25.32 -5.48
N GLY A 451 -2.76 -25.59 -4.29
CA GLY A 451 -2.13 -26.42 -3.28
C GLY A 451 -0.91 -25.76 -2.65
N THR A 452 -0.55 -26.18 -1.44
CA THR A 452 0.49 -25.54 -0.63
C THR A 452 1.85 -26.23 -0.68
N ALA A 453 1.87 -27.51 -1.05
CA ALA A 453 3.05 -28.36 -0.92
C ALA A 453 4.28 -27.72 -1.59
N TRP A 454 4.18 -27.28 -2.85
CA TRP A 454 5.33 -26.78 -3.60
C TRP A 454 5.84 -25.38 -3.21
N MET A 455 5.13 -24.63 -2.35
CA MET A 455 5.39 -23.21 -2.11
C MET A 455 6.62 -22.93 -1.23
N ALA A 456 6.93 -23.84 -0.29
CA ALA A 456 7.94 -23.60 0.75
C ALA A 456 9.36 -23.30 0.20
N PRO A 457 9.89 -23.98 -0.83
CA PRO A 457 11.20 -23.65 -1.41
C PRO A 457 11.30 -22.21 -1.94
N PHE A 458 10.24 -21.71 -2.57
CA PHE A 458 10.23 -20.39 -3.18
C PHE A 458 10.15 -19.31 -2.10
N LEU A 459 9.23 -19.46 -1.15
CA LEU A 459 9.13 -18.55 0.00
C LEU A 459 10.39 -18.59 0.88
N GLY A 460 10.96 -19.77 1.08
CA GLY A 460 12.22 -19.97 1.80
C GLY A 460 13.35 -19.18 1.17
N ASN A 461 13.50 -19.20 -0.16
CA ASN A 461 14.52 -18.41 -0.84
C ASN A 461 14.33 -16.89 -0.66
N LEU A 462 13.08 -16.44 -0.61
CA LEU A 462 12.73 -15.04 -0.39
C LEU A 462 13.02 -14.54 1.03
N LEU A 463 13.32 -15.43 2.00
CA LEU A 463 13.86 -15.03 3.30
C LEU A 463 15.27 -14.44 3.21
N ALA A 464 15.94 -14.54 2.06
CA ALA A 464 17.22 -13.89 1.79
C ALA A 464 17.11 -12.78 0.74
N ASP A 465 15.90 -12.29 0.45
CA ASP A 465 15.71 -11.18 -0.49
C ASP A 465 16.36 -9.89 0.01
N PRO A 466 16.95 -9.03 -0.84
CA PRO A 466 17.51 -7.76 -0.40
C PRO A 466 16.49 -6.83 0.30
N TYR A 467 15.22 -6.91 -0.07
CA TYR A 467 14.15 -6.05 0.47
C TYR A 467 13.54 -6.65 1.73
N ALA A 468 13.58 -5.91 2.84
CA ALA A 468 12.97 -6.33 4.10
C ALA A 468 11.46 -6.61 3.97
N ALA A 469 10.76 -5.81 3.16
CA ALA A 469 9.34 -6.03 2.86
C ALA A 469 9.08 -7.39 2.19
N VAL A 470 9.92 -7.82 1.24
CA VAL A 470 9.80 -9.13 0.59
C VAL A 470 10.05 -10.25 1.60
N ARG A 471 11.10 -10.13 2.41
CA ARG A 471 11.42 -11.10 3.48
C ARG A 471 10.27 -11.23 4.49
N PHE A 472 9.68 -10.10 4.91
CA PHE A 472 8.54 -10.07 5.81
C PHE A 472 7.33 -10.81 5.24
N VAL A 473 6.95 -10.49 4.00
CA VAL A 473 5.80 -11.09 3.33
C VAL A 473 6.01 -12.59 3.14
N ALA A 474 7.21 -13.00 2.69
CA ALA A 474 7.55 -14.40 2.54
C ALA A 474 7.48 -15.17 3.86
N TYR A 475 8.02 -14.60 4.94
CA TYR A 475 7.95 -15.16 6.28
C TYR A 475 6.50 -15.32 6.77
N ARG A 476 5.68 -14.28 6.60
CA ARG A 476 4.27 -14.32 6.97
C ARG A 476 3.51 -15.40 6.19
N SER A 477 3.76 -15.52 4.88
CA SER A 477 3.16 -16.54 4.04
C SER A 477 3.61 -17.96 4.43
N LEU A 478 4.89 -18.15 4.75
CA LEU A 478 5.41 -19.43 5.27
C LEU A 478 4.67 -19.86 6.53
N ARG A 479 4.45 -18.97 7.50
CA ARG A 479 3.72 -19.30 8.73
C ARG A 479 2.26 -19.69 8.48
N GLY A 480 1.70 -19.34 7.32
CA GLY A 480 0.40 -19.81 6.86
C GLY A 480 0.39 -21.24 6.32
N LEU A 481 1.55 -21.84 6.03
CA LEU A 481 1.68 -23.19 5.50
C LEU A 481 1.73 -24.25 6.62
N PRO A 482 1.24 -25.49 6.36
CA PRO A 482 1.40 -26.60 7.29
C PRO A 482 2.87 -26.83 7.72
N ARG A 483 3.10 -27.07 9.02
CA ARG A 483 4.42 -27.29 9.68
C ARG A 483 5.34 -26.08 9.83
N TYR A 484 4.97 -24.91 9.32
CA TYR A 484 5.76 -23.68 9.42
C TYR A 484 5.19 -22.66 10.42
N GLN A 485 4.11 -22.99 11.15
CA GLN A 485 3.40 -22.07 12.06
C GLN A 485 4.32 -21.50 13.16
N SER A 486 5.28 -22.31 13.61
CA SER A 486 6.27 -22.00 14.65
C SER A 486 7.63 -21.58 14.09
N LEU A 487 7.74 -21.37 12.77
CA LEU A 487 8.95 -20.81 12.19
C LEU A 487 9.21 -19.45 12.83
N ASP A 488 10.40 -19.26 13.39
CA ASP A 488 10.87 -17.98 13.90
C ASP A 488 11.93 -17.43 12.94
N TYR A 489 11.83 -16.13 12.67
CA TYR A 489 12.69 -15.45 11.72
C TYR A 489 12.67 -13.93 11.93
N ASP A 490 13.86 -13.34 12.04
CA ASP A 490 14.02 -11.90 12.11
C ASP A 490 14.31 -11.30 10.74
N PHE A 491 13.25 -10.88 10.04
CA PHE A 491 13.34 -10.32 8.69
C PHE A 491 14.11 -8.99 8.59
N VAL A 492 14.33 -8.30 9.71
CA VAL A 492 15.15 -7.07 9.78
C VAL A 492 16.54 -7.31 10.36
N GLY A 493 16.85 -8.57 10.70
CA GLY A 493 18.15 -8.99 11.18
C GLY A 493 19.23 -8.92 10.11
N SER A 494 20.47 -9.08 10.54
CA SER A 494 21.66 -9.00 9.68
C SER A 494 21.71 -10.13 8.64
N ALA A 495 22.31 -9.85 7.48
CA ALA A 495 22.30 -10.72 6.31
C ALA A 495 22.97 -12.10 6.52
N ASP A 496 23.88 -12.20 7.47
CA ASP A 496 24.54 -13.44 7.90
C ASP A 496 23.58 -14.43 8.56
N THR A 497 22.43 -13.97 9.07
CA THR A 497 21.41 -14.83 9.69
C THR A 497 20.46 -15.46 8.69
N TRP A 498 20.32 -14.87 7.49
CA TRP A 498 19.31 -15.32 6.52
C TRP A 498 19.56 -16.73 5.98
N PRO A 499 20.81 -17.15 5.63
CA PRO A 499 21.06 -18.49 5.11
C PRO A 499 20.60 -19.62 6.04
N GLU A 500 20.69 -19.44 7.36
CA GLU A 500 20.22 -20.43 8.33
C GLU A 500 18.69 -20.55 8.32
N ALA A 501 17.96 -19.45 8.16
CA ALA A 501 16.51 -19.47 8.01
C ALA A 501 16.07 -20.16 6.71
N VAL A 502 16.75 -19.88 5.59
CA VAL A 502 16.52 -20.57 4.31
C VAL A 502 16.75 -22.07 4.47
N LYS A 503 17.87 -22.46 5.10
CA LYS A 503 18.22 -23.86 5.35
C LYS A 503 17.18 -24.57 6.19
N ARG A 504 16.69 -23.97 7.28
CA ARG A 504 15.64 -24.54 8.13
C ARG A 504 14.34 -24.78 7.34
N VAL A 505 13.96 -23.85 6.47
CA VAL A 505 12.78 -24.03 5.62
C VAL A 505 12.98 -25.21 4.66
N SER A 506 14.18 -25.33 4.07
CA SER A 506 14.55 -26.45 3.21
C SER A 506 14.56 -27.79 3.94
N GLU A 507 15.08 -27.87 5.17
CA GLU A 507 15.09 -29.10 5.98
C GLU A 507 13.67 -29.59 6.30
N ILE A 508 12.81 -28.70 6.82
CA ILE A 508 11.39 -29.01 7.09
C ILE A 508 10.69 -29.45 5.81
N TRP A 509 11.02 -28.81 4.68
CA TRP A 509 10.47 -29.21 3.40
C TRP A 509 10.94 -30.63 3.07
N GLU A 510 12.23 -30.90 3.01
CA GLU A 510 12.81 -32.19 2.59
C GLU A 510 12.32 -33.39 3.42
N GLU A 511 12.05 -33.22 4.71
CA GLU A 511 11.43 -34.26 5.55
C GLU A 511 10.08 -34.74 5.00
N GLN A 512 9.39 -33.92 4.21
CA GLN A 512 8.09 -34.24 3.61
C GLN A 512 8.20 -34.97 2.27
N LEU A 513 9.40 -35.24 1.74
CA LEU A 513 9.57 -35.82 0.39
C LEU A 513 8.77 -37.10 0.13
N GLN A 514 8.57 -37.94 1.16
CA GLN A 514 7.82 -39.19 1.04
C GLN A 514 6.29 -39.00 0.99
N GLU A 515 5.78 -37.85 1.43
CA GLU A 515 4.35 -37.53 1.50
C GLU A 515 3.85 -36.73 0.27
N ARG A 516 4.72 -36.47 -0.72
CA ARG A 516 4.40 -35.56 -1.84
C ARG A 516 3.72 -36.26 -3.01
N ALA A 517 2.73 -35.57 -3.58
CA ALA A 517 2.18 -35.89 -4.88
C ALA A 517 3.19 -35.62 -6.01
N VAL A 518 2.95 -36.22 -7.17
CA VAL A 518 3.64 -35.84 -8.41
C VAL A 518 3.29 -34.39 -8.73
N PHE A 519 4.27 -33.50 -8.71
CA PHE A 519 4.08 -32.10 -9.06
C PHE A 519 3.99 -31.90 -10.57
N SER A 520 3.26 -30.85 -10.95
CA SER A 520 3.27 -30.34 -12.31
C SER A 520 4.69 -29.93 -12.72
N ARG A 521 5.08 -30.16 -13.98
CA ARG A 521 6.42 -29.81 -14.49
C ARG A 521 6.67 -28.30 -14.47
N GLU A 522 5.59 -27.53 -14.52
CA GLU A 522 5.53 -26.07 -14.47
C GLU A 522 6.07 -25.50 -13.14
N LEU A 523 6.12 -26.30 -12.08
CA LEU A 523 6.54 -25.89 -10.74
C LEU A 523 8.05 -26.01 -10.49
N LEU A 524 8.85 -26.26 -11.53
CA LEU A 524 10.29 -26.52 -11.40
C LEU A 524 10.60 -27.66 -10.44
N MET A 525 9.74 -28.68 -10.42
CA MET A 525 9.92 -29.87 -9.59
C MET A 525 10.39 -31.02 -10.47
N THR A 526 11.46 -31.67 -10.04
CA THR A 526 11.95 -32.93 -10.62
C THR A 526 10.98 -34.08 -10.32
N PRO A 527 11.05 -35.22 -11.04
CA PRO A 527 10.13 -36.34 -10.83
C PRO A 527 10.14 -36.95 -9.42
N ASN A 528 11.22 -36.75 -8.64
CA ASN A 528 11.31 -37.21 -7.25
C ASN A 528 10.79 -36.16 -6.24
N GLY A 529 10.13 -35.11 -6.72
CA GLY A 529 9.52 -34.07 -5.90
C GLY A 529 10.50 -33.03 -5.34
N ARG A 530 11.76 -33.01 -5.79
CA ARG A 530 12.75 -31.98 -5.41
C ARG A 530 12.73 -30.80 -6.39
N LEU A 531 13.08 -29.62 -5.90
CA LEU A 531 13.29 -28.43 -6.74
C LEU A 531 14.41 -28.69 -7.75
N ASP A 532 14.19 -28.34 -9.02
CA ASP A 532 15.23 -28.35 -10.05
C ASP A 532 16.21 -27.18 -9.82
N GLY A 533 17.28 -27.46 -9.07
CA GLY A 533 18.27 -26.47 -8.70
C GLY A 533 19.00 -25.84 -9.89
N ALA A 534 19.15 -26.56 -11.01
CA ALA A 534 19.86 -26.02 -12.17
C ALA A 534 19.03 -24.94 -12.87
N ILE A 535 17.74 -25.19 -13.09
CA ILE A 535 16.82 -24.19 -13.65
C ILE A 535 16.62 -23.05 -12.66
N PHE A 536 16.43 -23.36 -11.38
CA PHE A 536 16.25 -22.36 -10.33
C PHE A 536 17.40 -21.34 -10.28
N GLU A 537 18.65 -21.81 -10.23
CA GLU A 537 19.82 -20.93 -10.19
C GLU A 537 20.02 -20.15 -11.50
N ARG A 538 19.63 -20.72 -12.65
CA ARG A 538 19.61 -19.99 -13.93
C ARG A 538 18.63 -18.82 -13.88
N LEU A 539 17.40 -19.06 -13.45
CA LEU A 539 16.37 -18.03 -13.34
C LEU A 539 16.77 -16.96 -12.31
N LYS A 540 17.32 -17.36 -11.17
CA LYS A 540 17.76 -16.44 -10.12
C LYS A 540 18.84 -15.47 -10.59
N LYS A 541 19.73 -15.89 -11.50
CA LYS A 541 20.71 -15.01 -12.16
C LYS A 541 20.10 -14.01 -13.14
N MET A 542 18.85 -14.23 -13.56
CA MET A 542 18.09 -13.35 -14.45
C MET A 542 17.10 -12.47 -13.67
N ARG A 543 17.29 -12.36 -12.34
CA ARG A 543 16.44 -11.56 -11.49
C ARG A 543 16.50 -10.10 -11.89
N ASP A 544 15.34 -9.47 -11.95
CA ASP A 544 15.23 -8.03 -12.05
C ASP A 544 15.56 -7.40 -10.69
N ASP A 545 16.78 -6.90 -10.60
CA ASP A 545 17.29 -6.14 -9.45
C ASP A 545 17.21 -4.63 -9.68
N THR A 546 16.38 -4.17 -10.63
CA THR A 546 16.06 -2.74 -10.76
C THR A 546 15.53 -2.24 -9.41
N PRO A 547 16.07 -1.14 -8.86
CA PRO A 547 15.61 -0.58 -7.60
C PRO A 547 14.11 -0.23 -7.67
N ILE A 548 13.32 -0.77 -6.75
CA ILE A 548 11.89 -0.53 -6.64
C ILE A 548 11.63 0.24 -5.35
N HIS A 549 10.96 1.37 -5.48
CA HIS A 549 10.53 2.18 -4.35
C HIS A 549 9.00 2.31 -4.39
N LEU A 550 8.31 1.55 -3.54
CA LEU A 550 6.85 1.66 -3.35
C LEU A 550 6.60 2.14 -1.92
N ALA A 551 6.34 3.45 -1.80
CA ALA A 551 6.02 4.13 -0.55
C ALA A 551 4.75 4.97 -0.73
N GLU A 552 3.89 4.91 0.29
CA GLU A 552 2.58 5.58 0.35
C GLU A 552 2.67 7.08 0.57
#